data_AF-A0A933I450-F1
#
_entry.id   AF-A0A933I450-F1
#
_cell.length_a   1.000
_cell.length_b   1.000
_cell.length_c   1.000
_cell.angle_alpha   90.00
_cell.angle_beta   90.00
_cell.angle_gamma   90.00
#
_symmetry.space_group_name_H-M   'P 1'
#
loop_
_entity.id
_entity.type
_entity.pdbx_description
1 polymer ?
#
loop_
_entity_poly.entity_id
_entity_poly.type
_entity_poly.pdbx_seq_one_letter_code
_entity_poly.pdbx_strand_id
1 'polypeptide(L)' 'MNRLICILRKEFIQITRDKRLLGPILVAPMIQLILFGYVATLDIKHISTIVCDLDSSLQSRDFIERFEASDYFDLN' A
#
# COMPACT_ATOMS: atom_id res chain seq x y z
N MET A 1 -36.23 20.97 -2.72
CA MET A 1 -35.07 20.64 -1.85
C MET A 1 -35.39 19.62 -0.74
N ASN A 2 -36.63 19.52 -0.24
CA ASN A 2 -36.95 18.68 0.94
C ASN A 2 -36.95 17.16 0.69
N ARG A 3 -37.21 16.71 -0.54
CA ARG A 3 -37.25 15.26 -0.86
C ARG A 3 -35.89 14.58 -0.66
N LEU A 4 -34.82 15.23 -1.09
CA LEU A 4 -33.47 14.67 -1.01
C LEU A 4 -33.03 14.52 0.46
N ILE A 5 -33.33 15.52 1.30
CA ILE A 5 -33.06 15.47 2.74
C ILE A 5 -33.90 14.36 3.42
N CYS A 6 -35.15 14.18 3.03
CA CYS A 6 -35.98 13.08 3.55
C CYS A 6 -35.41 11.70 3.22
N ILE A 7 -34.93 11.51 1.99
CA ILE A 7 -34.31 10.25 1.56
C ILE A 7 -33.01 10.02 2.33
N LEU A 8 -32.13 11.03 2.40
CA LEU A 8 -30.88 10.93 3.17
C LEU A 8 -31.12 10.56 4.63
N ARG A 9 -32.10 11.21 5.28
CA ARG A 9 -32.46 10.92 6.68
C ARG A 9 -32.95 9.48 6.84
N LYS A 10 -33.78 8.98 5.92
CA LYS A 10 -34.27 7.60 5.94
C LYS A 10 -33.11 6.61 5.83
N GLU A 11 -32.23 6.79 4.85
CA GLU A 11 -31.11 5.88 4.62
C GLU A 11 -30.11 5.91 5.79
N PHE A 12 -29.86 7.07 6.40
CA PHE A 12 -28.99 7.17 7.58
C PHE A 12 -29.53 6.40 8.79
N ILE A 13 -30.84 6.50 9.04
CA ILE A 13 -31.51 5.71 10.09
C ILE A 13 -31.47 4.21 9.74
N GLN A 14 -31.61 3.86 8.47
CA GLN A 14 -31.58 2.47 8.02
C GLN A 14 -30.18 1.85 8.19
N ILE A 15 -29.12 2.57 7.79
CA ILE A 15 -27.73 2.13 7.95
C ILE A 15 -27.39 1.95 9.43
N THR A 16 -27.77 2.90 10.29
CA THR A 16 -27.50 2.82 11.73
C THR A 16 -28.29 1.72 12.45
N ARG A 17 -29.45 1.31 11.93
CA ARG A 17 -30.24 0.22 12.51
C ARG A 17 -29.80 -1.16 12.01
N ASP A 18 -29.25 -1.23 10.81
CA ASP A 18 -28.77 -2.48 10.23
C ASP A 18 -27.34 -2.81 10.71
N LYS A 19 -27.27 -3.60 11.79
CA LYS A 19 -26.01 -4.07 12.37
C LYS A 19 -25.14 -4.86 11.37
N ARG A 20 -25.73 -5.46 10.32
CA ARG A 20 -24.98 -6.19 9.30
C ARG A 20 -24.21 -5.25 8.38
N LEU A 21 -24.72 -4.03 8.15
CA LEU A 21 -24.06 -3.00 7.37
C LEU A 21 -23.04 -2.21 8.20
N LEU A 22 -23.33 -1.96 9.48
CA LEU A 22 -22.42 -1.24 10.37
C LEU A 22 -21.05 -1.92 10.53
N GLY A 23 -21.02 -3.26 10.61
CA GLY A 23 -19.78 -4.02 10.77
C GLY A 23 -18.77 -3.73 9.66
N PRO A 24 -19.08 -4.03 8.38
CA PRO A 24 -18.19 -3.75 7.26
C PRO A 24 -17.84 -2.26 7.10
N ILE A 25 -18.79 -1.35 7.32
CA ILE A 25 -18.56 0.11 7.19
C ILE A 25 -17.46 0.60 8.14
N LEU A 26 -17.32 -0.01 9.33
CA LEU A 26 -16.29 0.35 10.30
C LEU A 26 -15.04 -0.54 10.17
N VAL A 27 -15.21 -1.83 9.96
CA VAL A 27 -14.10 -2.80 9.91
C VAL A 27 -13.24 -2.61 8.66
N ALA A 28 -13.85 -2.38 7.50
CA ALA A 28 -13.11 -2.18 6.25
C ALA A 28 -12.12 -1.00 6.33
N PRO A 29 -12.51 0.22 6.76
CA PRO A 29 -11.55 1.32 6.89
C PRO A 29 -10.54 1.11 8.03
N MET A 30 -10.87 0.38 9.10
CA MET A 30 -9.88 0.02 10.12
C MET A 30 -8.80 -0.90 9.57
N ILE A 31 -9.19 -1.95 8.85
CA ILE A 31 -8.23 -2.85 8.17
C ILE A 31 -7.40 -2.04 7.16
N GLN A 32 -8.04 -1.17 6.39
CA GLN A 32 -7.36 -0.31 5.43
C GLN A 32 -6.33 0.62 6.09
N LEU A 33 -6.65 1.21 7.24
CA LEU A 33 -5.70 2.03 8.01
C LEU A 33 -4.51 1.22 8.50
N ILE A 34 -4.73 0.01 9.00
CA ILE A 34 -3.65 -0.88 9.45
C ILE A 34 -2.78 -1.29 8.27
N LEU A 35 -3.40 -1.70 7.15
CA LEU A 35 -2.71 -2.06 5.92
C LEU A 35 -1.89 -0.88 5.38
N PHE A 36 -2.46 0.33 5.34
CA PHE A 36 -1.71 1.50 4.91
C PHE A 36 -0.63 1.92 5.90
N GLY A 37 -0.83 1.79 7.21
CA GLY A 37 0.23 2.05 8.20
C GLY A 37 1.41 1.10 8.02
N TYR A 38 1.11 -0.18 7.72
CA TYR A 38 2.12 -1.19 7.43
C TYR A 38 2.79 -0.93 6.07
N VAL A 39 2.01 -0.81 4.99
CA VAL A 39 2.48 -0.63 3.62
C VAL A 39 3.15 0.72 3.37
N ALA A 40 2.69 1.80 3.99
CA ALA A 40 3.32 3.12 3.85
C ALA A 40 4.72 3.18 4.47
N THR A 41 5.06 2.23 5.36
CA THR A 41 6.41 2.09 5.92
C THR A 41 7.18 0.92 5.29
N LEU A 42 6.62 0.23 4.28
CA LEU A 42 7.37 -0.72 3.47
C LEU A 42 8.30 0.06 2.53
N ASP A 43 9.34 0.68 3.09
CA ASP A 43 10.59 0.83 2.36
C ASP A 43 11.05 -0.59 2.05
N ILE A 44 10.82 -1.06 0.83
CA ILE A 44 11.26 -2.38 0.37
C ILE A 44 12.78 -2.33 0.26
N LYS A 45 13.45 -2.44 1.41
CA LYS A 45 14.89 -2.62 1.54
C LYS A 45 15.20 -4.10 1.41
N HIS A 46 16.40 -4.45 0.98
CA HIS A 46 16.85 -5.84 0.88
C HIS A 46 16.12 -6.70 -0.16
N ILE A 47 15.91 -6.16 -1.37
CA ILE A 47 15.43 -6.98 -2.49
C ILE A 47 16.59 -7.86 -2.96
N SER A 48 16.52 -9.16 -2.66
CA SER A 48 17.46 -10.17 -3.18
C SER A 48 17.50 -10.12 -4.71
N THR A 49 18.60 -9.61 -5.25
CA THR A 49 18.77 -9.34 -6.68
C THR A 49 20.03 -10.01 -7.18
N ILE A 50 19.93 -10.70 -8.31
CA ILE A 50 21.09 -11.30 -8.99
C ILE A 50 21.43 -10.42 -10.18
N VAL A 51 22.68 -9.98 -10.26
CA VAL A 51 23.18 -9.19 -11.39
C VAL A 51 23.91 -10.11 -12.36
N CYS A 52 23.55 -10.03 -13.64
CA CYS A 52 24.25 -10.72 -14.73
C CYS A 52 25.04 -9.70 -15.56
N ASP A 53 26.34 -9.62 -15.35
CA ASP A 53 27.24 -8.75 -16.11
C ASP A 53 27.85 -9.52 -17.31
N LEU A 54 27.31 -9.30 -18.51
CA LEU A 54 27.81 -9.91 -19.75
C LEU A 54 28.88 -9.07 -20.46
N ASP A 55 28.95 -7.77 -20.16
CA ASP A 55 29.84 -6.83 -20.84
C ASP A 55 31.19 -6.72 -20.11
N SER A 56 31.24 -7.02 -18.80
CA SER A 56 32.46 -6.99 -17.96
C SER A 56 33.24 -5.66 -18.04
N SER A 57 32.58 -4.60 -18.52
CA SER A 57 33.18 -3.30 -18.77
C SER A 57 33.28 -2.49 -17.49
N LEU A 58 34.16 -1.48 -17.51
CA LEU A 58 34.40 -0.62 -16.35
C LEU A 58 33.14 0.20 -15.98
N GLN A 59 32.31 0.51 -16.96
CA GLN A 59 31.02 1.19 -16.80
C GLN A 59 29.95 0.27 -16.17
N SER A 60 29.95 -1.02 -16.54
CA SER A 60 29.08 -2.03 -15.94
C SER A 60 29.37 -2.17 -14.44
N ARG A 61 30.66 -2.24 -14.06
CA ARG A 61 31.08 -2.32 -12.65
C ARG A 61 30.70 -1.10 -11.82
N ASP A 62 30.91 0.11 -12.36
CA ASP A 62 30.53 1.37 -11.68
C ASP A 62 28.99 1.45 -11.47
N PHE A 63 28.21 0.95 -12.43
CA PHE A 63 26.76 0.87 -12.29
C PHE A 63 26.32 -0.11 -11.19
N ILE A 64 26.96 -1.28 -11.12
CA ILE A 64 26.67 -2.30 -10.10
C ILE A 64 27.02 -1.80 -8.70
N GLU A 65 28.18 -1.15 -8.54
CA GLU A 65 28.63 -0.59 -7.26
C GLU A 65 27.66 0.48 -6.73
N ARG A 66 27.10 1.31 -7.62
CA ARG A 66 26.07 2.30 -7.26
C ARG A 66 24.72 1.68 -6.92
N PHE A 67 24.41 0.52 -7.50
CA PHE A 67 23.22 -0.26 -7.20
C PHE A 67 23.32 -0.95 -5.83
N GLU A 68 24.49 -1.52 -5.52
CA GLU A 68 24.82 -2.13 -4.22
C GLU A 68 24.89 -1.09 -3.10
N ALA A 69 25.36 0.12 -3.39
CA ALA A 69 25.37 1.23 -2.43
C ALA A 69 23.96 1.75 -2.07
N SER A 70 22.90 1.26 -2.73
CA SER A 70 21.52 1.58 -2.37
C SER A 70 20.96 0.54 -1.40
N ASP A 71 20.38 0.97 -0.27
CA ASP A 71 19.75 0.09 0.74
C ASP A 71 18.56 -0.74 0.19
N TYR A 72 18.21 -0.58 -1.09
CA TYR A 72 17.06 -1.22 -1.73
C TYR A 72 17.38 -2.63 -2.23
N PHE A 73 18.62 -2.92 -2.64
CA PHE A 73 18.96 -4.17 -3.30
C PHE A 73 20.08 -4.90 -2.56
N ASP A 74 19.83 -6.17 -2.23
CA ASP A 74 20.87 -7.07 -1.73
C ASP A 74 21.39 -7.90 -2.91
N LEU A 75 22.64 -7.65 -3.30
CA LEU A 75 23.33 -8.45 -4.30
C LEU A 75 23.95 -9.67 -3.61
N ASN A 76 23.47 -10.88 -3.92
CA ASN A 76 24.03 -12.16 -3.46
C ASN A 76 24.80 -12.87 -4.57
#